data_AF-A0A9D1LYQ5-F1
#
_entry.id   AF-A0A9D1LYQ5-F1
#
_cell.length_a   1.000
_cell.length_b   1.000
_cell.length_c   1.000
_cell.angle_alpha   90.00
_cell.angle_beta   90.00
_cell.angle_gamma   90.00
#
_symmetry.space_group_name_H-M   'P 1'
#
loop_
_entity.id
_entity.type
_entity.pdbx_description
1 polymer ?
#
loop_
_entity_poly.entity_id
_entity_poly.type
_entity_poly.pdbx_seq_one_letter_code
_entity_poly.pdbx_strand_id
1 'polypeptide(L)' 'MKDKFIIKPKKTRSVTMTIRIDSEISDKLDELSLKSNRSRNELINMSLRYAFENLEFVDEPDDNNP' A
#
# COMPACT_ATOMS: atom_id res chain seq x y z
N MET A 1 3.78 24.35 -39.31
CA MET A 1 4.38 23.11 -38.78
C MET A 1 3.29 22.38 -38.02
N LYS A 2 3.11 21.06 -38.21
CA LYS A 2 2.09 20.28 -37.48
C LYS A 2 2.56 20.04 -36.05
N ASP A 3 1.74 20.39 -35.06
CA ASP A 3 1.97 20.03 -33.66
C ASP A 3 2.03 18.51 -33.52
N LYS A 4 3.19 17.99 -33.14
CA LYS A 4 3.40 16.55 -32.99
C LYS A 4 3.06 16.16 -31.55
N PHE A 5 2.13 15.22 -31.40
CA PHE A 5 1.86 14.55 -30.14
C PHE A 5 2.94 13.49 -29.86
N ILE A 6 3.95 13.85 -29.06
CA ILE A 6 5.07 12.96 -28.71
C ILE A 6 4.72 12.20 -27.42
N ILE A 7 4.44 10.90 -27.55
CA ILE A 7 4.22 9.99 -26.42
C ILE A 7 5.57 9.52 -25.88
N LYS A 8 5.82 9.71 -24.58
CA LYS A 8 6.99 9.17 -23.88
C LYS A 8 6.63 7.86 -23.16
N PRO A 9 7.55 6.88 -23.09
CA PRO A 9 7.31 5.64 -22.33
C PRO A 9 7.07 5.94 -20.85
N LYS A 10 6.01 5.35 -20.28
CA LYS A 10 5.66 5.48 -18.86
C LYS A 10 6.71 4.75 -18.00
N LYS A 11 7.46 5.49 -17.17
CA LYS A 11 8.49 4.93 -16.26
C LYS A 11 7.92 4.37 -14.94
N THR A 12 6.69 4.74 -14.57
CA THR A 12 6.06 4.26 -13.33
C THR A 12 5.44 2.88 -13.54
N ARG A 13 6.04 1.85 -12.93
CA ARG A 13 5.48 0.50 -12.88
C ARG A 13 4.61 0.36 -11.63
N SER A 14 3.35 0.77 -11.73
CA SER A 14 2.33 0.34 -10.77
C SER A 14 1.89 -1.08 -11.14
N VAL A 15 1.89 -2.00 -10.18
CA VAL A 15 1.40 -3.36 -10.37
C VAL A 15 0.07 -3.49 -9.64
N THR A 16 -0.94 -4.04 -10.31
CA THR A 16 -2.20 -4.41 -9.68
C THR A 16 -2.05 -5.81 -9.11
N MET A 17 -2.37 -5.96 -7.83
CA MET A 17 -2.43 -7.26 -7.14
C MET A 17 -3.80 -7.44 -6.50
N THR A 18 -4.27 -8.69 -6.47
CA THR A 18 -5.49 -9.07 -5.74
C THR A 18 -5.06 -9.78 -4.47
N ILE A 19 -5.58 -9.33 -3.32
CA ILE A 19 -5.31 -9.93 -2.01
C ILE A 19 -6.65 -10.26 -1.33
N ARG A 20 -6.65 -11.28 -0.46
CA ARG A 20 -7.74 -11.50 0.49
C ARG A 20 -7.36 -10.84 1.80
N ILE A 21 -8.29 -10.10 2.38
CA ILE A 21 -8.14 -9.43 3.67
C ILE A 21 -9.40 -9.68 4.50
N ASP A 22 -9.29 -9.57 5.81
CA ASP A 22 -10.43 -9.66 6.70
C ASP A 22 -11.39 -8.47 6.48
N SER A 23 -12.68 -8.71 6.69
CA SER A 23 -13.73 -7.69 6.51
C SER A 23 -13.45 -6.45 7.36
N GLU A 24 -12.98 -6.63 8.59
CA GLU A 24 -12.65 -5.53 9.50
C GLU A 24 -11.57 -4.58 8.95
N ILE A 25 -10.60 -5.12 8.19
CA ILE A 25 -9.55 -4.30 7.56
C ILE A 25 -10.16 -3.52 6.38
N SER A 26 -11.04 -4.16 5.60
CA SER A 26 -11.76 -3.48 4.52
C SER A 26 -12.60 -2.31 5.04
N ASP A 27 -13.37 -2.53 6.11
CA ASP A 27 -14.24 -1.52 6.69
C ASP A 27 -13.43 -0.32 7.23
N LYS A 28 -12.30 -0.60 7.90
CA LYS A 28 -11.37 0.46 8.35
C LYS A 28 -10.79 1.27 7.19
N LEU A 29 -10.45 0.62 6.08
CA LEU A 29 -9.94 1.32 4.88
C LEU A 29 -11.01 2.22 4.26
N ASP A 30 -12.28 1.78 4.24
CA ASP A 30 -13.40 2.58 3.74
C ASP A 30 -13.65 3.80 4.65
N GLU A 31 -13.66 3.62 5.97
CA GLU A 31 -13.76 4.74 6.92
C GLU A 31 -12.63 5.76 6.74
N LEU A 32 -11.39 5.29 6.64
CA LEU A 32 -10.23 6.15 6.44
C LEU A 32 -10.29 6.87 5.09
N SER A 33 -10.78 6.21 4.05
CA SER A 33 -10.98 6.81 2.74
C SER A 33 -11.94 8.00 2.83
N LEU A 34 -13.08 7.82 3.51
CA LEU A 34 -14.08 8.87 3.74
C LEU A 34 -13.53 10.03 4.58
N LYS A 35 -12.82 9.72 5.67
CA LYS A 35 -12.28 10.73 6.60
C LYS A 35 -11.13 11.54 6.00
N SER A 36 -10.28 10.91 5.19
CA SER A 36 -9.06 11.53 4.65
C SER A 36 -9.22 12.07 3.22
N ASN A 37 -10.34 11.77 2.55
CA ASN A 37 -10.56 12.05 1.13
C ASN A 37 -9.45 11.46 0.23
N ARG A 38 -8.90 10.30 0.62
CA ARG A 38 -7.90 9.53 -0.15
C ARG A 38 -8.48 8.23 -0.64
N SER A 39 -7.93 7.69 -1.73
CA SER A 39 -8.36 6.38 -2.22
C SER A 39 -7.86 5.25 -1.32
N ARG A 40 -8.59 4.12 -1.28
CA ARG A 40 -8.11 2.90 -0.60
C ARG A 40 -6.71 2.48 -1.05
N ASN A 41 -6.43 2.54 -2.35
CA ASN A 41 -5.12 2.15 -2.89
C ASN A 41 -4.00 3.06 -2.36
N GLU A 42 -4.29 4.34 -2.19
CA GLU A 42 -3.33 5.29 -1.63
C GLU A 42 -3.07 5.00 -0.16
N LEU A 43 -4.13 4.77 0.63
CA LEU A 43 -4.03 4.39 2.04
C LEU A 43 -3.28 3.06 2.22
N ILE A 44 -3.59 2.04 1.42
CA ILE A 44 -2.88 0.75 1.44
C ILE A 44 -1.39 0.97 1.17
N ASN A 45 -1.03 1.76 0.15
CA ASN A 45 0.37 2.03 -0.14
C ASN A 45 1.08 2.80 1.00
N MET A 46 0.40 3.76 1.63
CA MET A 46 0.95 4.49 2.78
C MET A 46 1.16 3.55 3.98
N SER A 47 0.16 2.73 4.30
CA SER A 47 0.23 1.76 5.39
C SER A 47 1.33 0.72 5.17
N LEU A 48 1.47 0.20 3.94
CA LEU A 48 2.53 -0.75 3.61
C LEU A 48 3.92 -0.12 3.72
N ARG A 49 4.10 1.12 3.24
CA ARG A 49 5.37 1.84 3.41
C ARG A 49 5.73 2.02 4.87
N TYR A 50 4.78 2.48 5.66
CA TYR A 50 4.97 2.62 7.10
C TYR A 50 5.34 1.27 7.74
N ALA A 51 4.63 0.20 7.43
CA ALA A 51 4.93 -1.13 7.96
C ALA A 51 6.34 -1.61 7.56
N PHE A 52 6.77 -1.37 6.31
CA PHE A 52 8.12 -1.72 5.86
C PHE A 52 9.22 -0.89 6.51
N GLU A 53 8.96 0.37 6.84
CA GLU A 53 9.92 1.26 7.50
C GLU A 53 10.06 0.98 9.00
N ASN A 54 9.03 0.40 9.63
CA ASN A 54 8.96 0.17 11.07
C ASN A 54 8.96 -1.32 11.46
N LEU A 55 9.18 -2.22 10.49
CA LEU A 55 9.34 -3.63 10.83
C LEU A 55 10.74 -3.89 11.36
N GLU A 56 10.81 -4.75 12.37
CA GLU A 56 12.05 -5.28 12.90
C GLU A 56 12.00 -6.81 12.74
N PHE A 57 13.10 -7.40 12.27
CA PHE A 57 13.25 -8.84 12.23
C PHE A 57 13.74 -9.32 13.59
N VAL A 58 13.06 -10.32 14.15
CA VAL A 58 13.52 -11.02 15.33
C VAL A 58 14.14 -12.33 14.84
N ASP A 59 15.45 -12.46 14.97
CA ASP A 59 16.21 -13.59 14.39
C ASP A 59 16.08 -14.89 15.22
N GLU A 60 15.47 -14.86 16.40
CA GLU A 60 15.26 -16.04 17.25
C GLU A 60 13.85 -16.02 17.88
N PRO A 61 13.13 -17.16 17.90
CA PRO A 61 11.96 -17.30 18.77
C PRO A 61 12.44 -17.22 20.21
N ASP A 62 11.77 -16.38 21.01
CA ASP A 62 12.05 -16.24 22.44
C ASP A 62 11.72 -17.57 23.16
N ASP A 63 12.71 -18.44 23.27
CA ASP A 63 12.63 -19.74 23.96
C ASP A 63 12.68 -19.58 25.49
N ASN A 64 12.41 -18.38 26.00
CA ASN A 64 12.31 -18.09 27.44
C ASN A 64 10.97 -17.47 27.79
N ASN A 65 9.91 -18.28 27.77
CA ASN A 65 8.76 -18.03 28.63
C ASN A 65 8.58 -19.20 29.61
N PRO A 66 8.94 -19.05 30.91
CA PRO A 66 8.69 -20.06 31.93
C PRO A 66 7.18 -20.25 32.23
#